data_AF-A4J0R7-F1
#
_entry.id   AF-A4J0R7-F1
#
_cell.length_a   1.000
_cell.length_b   1.000
_cell.length_c   1.000
_cell.angle_alpha   90.00
_cell.angle_beta   90.00
_cell.angle_gamma   90.00
#
_symmetry.space_group_name_H-M   'P 1'
#
loop_
_entity.id
_entity.type
_entity.pdbx_description
1 polymer ?
#
loop_
_entity_poly.entity_id
_entity_poly.type
_entity_poly.pdbx_seq_one_letter_code
_entity_poly.pdbx_strand_id
1 'polypeptide(L)' 'MQLEIRGAEKLSFRERQVVALKEMGYSTDKIAAKLNLSPSSVATLFNRAKSKGYQVVIVISGDSLGLFGPEEEEIDK' A
#
# COMPACT_ATOMS: atom_id res chain seq x y z
N MET A 1 0.51 -13.06 -2.16
CA MET A 1 -0.10 -11.83 -1.60
C MET A 1 0.77 -10.65 -2.01
N GLN A 2 0.20 -9.70 -2.76
CA GLN A 2 0.91 -8.53 -3.29
C GLN A 2 0.27 -7.26 -2.75
N LEU A 3 1.08 -6.30 -2.28
CA LEU A 3 0.60 -5.00 -1.79
C LEU A 3 0.92 -3.92 -2.84
N GLU A 4 -0.06 -3.10 -3.17
CA GLU A 4 0.09 -1.98 -4.10
C GLU A 4 -0.33 -0.67 -3.45
N ILE A 5 0.35 0.41 -3.81
CA ILE A 5 -0.01 1.78 -3.45
C ILE A 5 -0.51 2.48 -4.71
N ARG A 6 -1.83 2.68 -4.82
CA ARG A 6 -2.45 3.43 -5.92
C ARG A 6 -2.51 4.92 -5.57
N GLY A 7 -2.46 5.79 -6.59
CA GLY A 7 -2.43 7.24 -6.38
C GLY A 7 -1.05 7.76 -5.94
N ALA A 8 0.01 6.96 -6.10
CA ALA A 8 1.37 7.31 -5.70
C ALA A 8 1.95 8.50 -6.49
N GLU A 9 1.41 8.78 -7.67
CA GLU A 9 1.74 9.94 -8.51
C GLU A 9 1.34 11.28 -7.85
N LYS A 10 0.32 11.27 -6.98
CA LYS A 10 -0.11 12.45 -6.22
C LYS A 10 0.84 12.77 -5.06
N LEU A 11 1.65 11.79 -4.65
CA LEU A 11 2.56 11.90 -3.52
C LEU A 11 3.90 12.52 -3.93
N SER A 12 4.52 13.29 -3.03
CA SER A 12 5.92 13.67 -3.20
C SER A 12 6.84 12.47 -2.99
N PHE A 13 8.09 12.56 -3.44
CA PHE A 13 9.06 11.48 -3.25
C PHE A 13 9.21 11.07 -1.77
N ARG A 14 9.28 12.04 -0.86
CA ARG A 14 9.37 11.79 0.59
C ARG A 14 8.10 11.19 1.17
N GLU A 15 6.93 11.62 0.71
CA GLU A 15 5.65 11.01 1.10
C GLU A 15 5.58 9.54 0.65
N ARG A 16 5.98 9.23 -0.59
CA ARG A 16 6.03 7.84 -1.09
C ARG A 16 6.90 6.95 -0.21
N GLN A 17 8.09 7.42 0.16
CA GLN A 17 9.00 6.68 1.04
C GLN A 17 8.39 6.42 2.42
N VAL A 18 7.79 7.45 3.04
CA VAL A 18 7.15 7.33 4.35
C VAL A 18 5.95 6.38 4.31
N VAL A 19 5.06 6.54 3.32
CA VAL A 19 3.89 5.67 3.14
C VAL A 19 4.33 4.22 2.93
N ALA A 20 5.23 3.96 1.98
CA ALA A 20 5.68 2.60 1.69
C ALA A 20 6.21 1.89 2.94
N LEU A 21 7.08 2.55 3.72
CA LEU A 21 7.59 1.96 4.96
C LEU A 21 6.51 1.79 6.03
N LYS A 22 5.58 2.74 6.15
CA LYS A 22 4.51 2.67 7.15
C LYS A 22 3.53 1.53 6.85
N GLU A 23 3.13 1.37 5.59
CA GLU A 23 2.24 0.29 5.15
C GLU A 23 2.92 -1.08 5.17
N MET A 24 4.25 -1.14 5.05
CA MET A 24 5.04 -2.35 5.31
C MET A 24 5.21 -2.67 6.82
N GLY A 25 4.62 -1.88 7.72
CA GLY A 25 4.61 -2.14 9.16
C GLY A 25 5.78 -1.56 9.96
N TYR A 26 6.59 -0.66 9.40
CA TYR A 26 7.70 -0.05 10.14
C TYR A 26 7.18 0.94 11.20
N SER A 27 7.84 0.95 12.37
CA SER A 27 7.57 1.96 13.40
C SER A 27 8.03 3.35 12.96
N THR A 28 7.40 4.39 13.50
CA THR A 28 7.74 5.78 13.16
C THR A 28 9.20 6.11 13.43
N ASP A 29 9.77 5.62 14.54
CA ASP A 29 11.19 5.85 14.89
C ASP A 29 12.14 5.15 13.92
N LYS A 30 11.80 3.92 13.48
CA LYS A 30 12.59 3.21 12.45
C LYS A 30 12.56 3.96 11.12
N ILE A 31 11.41 4.52 10.73
CA ILE A 31 11.28 5.32 9.50
C ILE A 31 12.09 6.60 9.63
N ALA A 32 11.98 7.29 10.77
CA ALA A 32 12.71 8.52 11.08
C ALA A 32 14.23 8.31 10.96
N ALA A 33 14.76 7.28 11.60
CA ALA A 33 16.17 6.90 11.51
C ALA A 33 16.58 6.54 10.07
N LYS A 34 15.79 5.72 9.37
CA LYS A 34 16.11 5.24 8.02
C LYS A 34 16.11 6.35 6.96
N LEU A 35 15.23 7.36 7.10
CA LEU A 35 15.08 8.44 6.15
C LEU A 35 15.81 9.73 6.55
N ASN A 36 16.49 9.73 7.70
CA ASN A 36 17.11 10.88 8.35
C ASN A 36 16.12 12.04 8.52
N LEU A 37 15.00 11.74 9.17
CA LEU A 37 13.91 12.68 9.49
C LEU A 37 13.63 12.66 10.99
N SER A 38 12.98 13.70 11.52
CA SER A 38 12.39 13.61 12.85
C SER A 38 11.10 12.77 12.83
N PRO A 39 10.70 12.17 13.96
CA PRO A 39 9.40 11.49 14.08
C PRO A 39 8.21 12.41 13.72
N SER A 40 8.30 13.71 14.06
CA SER A 40 7.29 14.70 13.72
C SER A 40 7.18 14.96 12.21
N SER A 41 8.32 15.00 11.50
CA SER A 41 8.33 15.10 10.04
C SER A 41 7.71 13.86 9.39
N VAL A 42 7.98 12.66 9.91
CA VAL A 42 7.35 11.42 9.44
C VAL A 42 5.82 11.50 9.61
N ALA A 43 5.34 11.89 10.80
CA ALA A 43 3.91 12.06 11.04
C ALA A 43 3.26 13.08 10.11
N THR A 44 3.94 14.21 9.87
CA THR A 44 3.46 15.28 8.98
C THR A 44 3.35 14.81 7.53
N LEU A 45 4.40 14.15 7.02
CA LEU A 45 4.42 13.61 5.66
C LEU A 45 3.35 12.51 5.49
N PHE A 46 3.19 11.64 6.48
CA PHE A 46 2.18 10.59 6.42
C PHE A 46 0.75 11.14 6.41
N ASN A 47 0.45 12.13 7.25
CA ASN A 47 -0.86 12.78 7.25
C ASN A 47 -1.15 13.53 5.95
N ARG A 48 -0.15 14.26 5.43
CA ARG A 48 -0.27 14.93 4.13
C ARG A 48 -0.46 13.95 2.97
N ALA A 49 0.19 12.78 3.01
CA ALA A 49 -0.04 11.73 2.03
C ALA A 49 -1.49 11.24 2.11
N LYS A 50 -2.00 10.94 3.31
CA LYS A 50 -3.39 10.49 3.51
C LYS A 50 -4.41 11.49 2.96
N SER A 51 -4.21 12.79 3.16
CA SER A 51 -5.11 13.82 2.62
C SER A 51 -5.12 13.90 1.09
N LYS A 52 -4.10 13.35 0.40
CA LYS A 52 -4.05 13.29 -1.07
C LYS A 52 -4.82 12.10 -1.65
N GLY A 53 -5.31 11.19 -0.80
CA GLY A 53 -6.18 10.09 -1.21
C GLY A 53 -5.47 8.98 -1.98
N TYR A 54 -4.25 8.60 -1.57
CA TYR A 54 -3.67 7.33 -2.04
C TYR A 54 -4.45 6.15 -1.44
N GLN A 55 -4.35 4.99 -2.08
CA GLN A 55 -5.01 3.77 -1.62
C GLN A 55 -3.98 2.65 -1.46
N VAL A 56 -4.16 1.83 -0.41
CA VAL A 56 -3.41 0.60 -0.22
C VAL A 56 -4.31 -0.55 -0.64
N VAL A 57 -3.85 -1.34 -1.60
CA VAL A 57 -4.62 -2.45 -2.17
C VAL A 57 -3.84 -3.74 -1.96
N ILE A 58 -4.53 -4.78 -1.53
CA ILE A 58 -3.99 -6.14 -1.53
C ILE A 58 -4.52 -6.83 -2.80
N VAL A 59 -3.60 -7.28 -3.64
CA VAL A 59 -3.90 -8.12 -4.80
C VAL A 59 -3.76 -9.58 -4.36
N ILE A 60 -4.85 -10.32 -4.53
CA ILE A 60 -4.97 -11.73 -4.19
C ILE A 60 -5.35 -12.46 -5.47
N SER A 61 -4.63 -13.54 -5.82
CA SER A 61 -4.97 -14.36 -6.98
C SER A 61 -6.33 -15.04 -6.75
N GLY A 62 -7.18 -15.13 -7.77
CA GLY A 62 -8.55 -15.66 -7.65
C GLY A 62 -8.61 -17.04 -6.98
N ASP A 63 -7.66 -17.92 -7.30
CA ASP A 63 -7.54 -19.26 -6.74
C ASP A 63 -7.23 -19.26 -5.22
N SER A 64 -6.60 -18.20 -4.72
CA SER A 64 -6.12 -18.14 -3.34
C SER A 64 -7.23 -17.96 -2.31
N LEU A 65 -8.41 -17.51 -2.73
CA LEU A 65 -9.56 -17.30 -1.85
C LEU A 65 -10.62 -18.40 -1.97
N GLY A 66 -10.45 -19.36 -2.91
CA GLY A 66 -11.44 -20.41 -3.17
C GLY A 66 -12.84 -19.87 -3.51
N LEU A 67 -12.94 -18.63 -4.00
CA LEU A 67 -14.21 -17.94 -4.26
C LEU A 67 -14.84 -18.33 -5.59
N PHE A 68 -14.04 -18.88 -6.50
CA PHE A 68 -14.48 -19.37 -7.80
C PHE A 68 -14.44 -20.90 -7.74
N GLY A 69 -15.61 -21.54 -7.83
CA GLY A 69 -15.73 -22.99 -8.01
C GLY A 69 -15.19 -23.41 -9.38
N PRO A 70 -15.12 -24.72 -9.69
CA PRO A 70 -14.73 -25.16 -11.03
C PRO A 70 -15.60 -24.41 -12.03
N GLU A 71 -14.96 -23.64 -12.92
CA GLU A 71 -15.65 -22.97 -14.02
C GLU A 71 -16.54 -24.03 -14.66
N GLU A 72 -17.86 -23.81 -14.63
CA GLU A 72 -18.78 -24.67 -15.37
C GLU A 72 -18.29 -24.64 -16.82
N GLU A 73 -17.70 -25.75 -17.26
CA GLU A 73 -17.37 -25.99 -18.65
C GLU A 73 -18.61 -25.58 -19.45
N GLU A 74 -18.50 -24.51 -20.24
CA GLU A 74 -19.52 -24.13 -21.20
C GLU A 74 -19.76 -25.37 -22.08
N ILE A 75 -20.85 -26.08 -21.79
CA ILE A 75 -21.35 -27.15 -22.63
C ILE A 75 -21.82 -26.46 -23.91
N ASP A 76 -20.98 -26.53 -24.95
CA ASP A 76 -21.35 -26.27 -26.34
C ASP A 76 -22.75 -26.86 -26.63
N LYS A 77 -23.68 -26.01 -27.04
CA LYS A 77 -24.95 -26.38 -27.66
C LYS A 77 -25.28 -25.46 -28.82
#